data_AF-A0A964YRB8-F1
#
_entry.id   AF-A0A964YRB8-F1
#
_cell.length_a   1.000
_cell.length_b   1.000
_cell.length_c   1.000
_cell.angle_alpha   90.00
_cell.angle_beta   90.00
_cell.angle_gamma   90.00
#
_symmetry.space_group_name_H-M   'P 1'
#
loop_
_entity.id
_entity.type
_entity.pdbx_description
1 polymer ?
#
loop_
_entity_poly.entity_id
_entity_poly.type
_entity_poly.pdbx_seq_one_letter_code
_entity_poly.pdbx_strand_id
1 'polypeptide(L)'
;MKKVLLSLGFAALSNFTFAQLGQGSITIDPYIGVPNWANSLLYNQYDGDDMNVQDYQVVGSMLSYGGRFEYMMSDKVGVGADINYEVSGFSYKFDDIAYDANGSPMFDANGDYLITTY
;
A
#
# COMPACT_ATOMS: atom_id res chain seq x y z
N MET A 1 1.12 -21.67 12.69
CA MET A 1 0.66 -21.65 11.28
C MET A 1 -0.83 -21.31 11.23
N LYS A 2 -1.18 -20.03 11.09
CA LYS A 2 -2.58 -19.61 10.88
C LYS A 2 -2.72 -19.24 9.39
N LYS A 3 -3.47 -20.05 8.66
CA LYS A 3 -3.74 -19.82 7.23
C LYS A 3 -4.74 -18.67 7.14
N VAL A 4 -4.29 -17.49 6.72
CA VAL A 4 -5.18 -16.37 6.40
C VAL A 4 -5.80 -16.67 5.05
N LEU A 5 -7.08 -17.06 5.06
CA LEU A 5 -7.88 -17.23 3.85
C LEU A 5 -8.09 -15.83 3.24
N LEU A 6 -7.45 -15.55 2.12
CA LEU A 6 -7.76 -14.38 1.29
C LEU A 6 -9.08 -14.65 0.56
N SER A 7 -10.21 -14.28 1.16
CA SER A 7 -11.50 -14.31 0.47
C SER A 7 -11.54 -13.14 -0.52
N LEU A 8 -11.40 -13.45 -1.81
CA LEU A 8 -11.68 -12.57 -2.95
C LEU A 8 -13.17 -12.17 -2.93
N GLY A 9 -13.51 -11.20 -2.10
CA GLY A 9 -14.82 -10.55 -2.09
C GLY A 9 -14.92 -9.56 -3.23
N PHE A 10 -15.21 -10.06 -4.43
CA PHE A 10 -15.66 -9.23 -5.55
C PHE A 10 -17.02 -8.61 -5.18
N ALA A 11 -16.99 -7.42 -4.58
CA ALA A 11 -18.15 -6.55 -4.55
C ALA A 11 -18.22 -5.89 -5.93
N ALA A 12 -19.01 -6.48 -6.82
CA ALA A 12 -19.52 -5.79 -7.99
C ALA A 12 -20.30 -4.57 -7.51
N LEU A 13 -19.62 -3.43 -7.37
CA LEU A 13 -20.27 -2.15 -7.19
C LEU A 13 -21.11 -1.91 -8.43
N SER A 14 -22.41 -1.75 -8.21
CA SER A 14 -23.46 -1.55 -9.20
C SER A 14 -23.04 -0.58 -10.31
N ASN A 15 -22.89 -1.09 -11.53
CA ASN A 15 -22.81 -0.26 -12.73
C ASN A 15 -24.14 0.49 -12.86
N PHE A 16 -24.16 1.80 -12.62
CA PHE A 16 -25.26 2.66 -13.01
C PHE A 16 -25.29 2.70 -14.55
N THR A 17 -26.09 1.83 -15.17
CA THR A 17 -26.17 1.77 -16.63
C THR A 17 -27.17 2.83 -17.11
N PHE A 18 -26.71 4.06 -17.32
CA PHE A 18 -27.52 5.08 -17.98
C PHE A 18 -27.36 4.94 -19.50
N ALA A 19 -28.41 4.41 -20.14
CA ALA A 19 -28.65 4.43 -21.58
C ALA A 19 -27.65 3.66 -22.47
N GLN A 20 -28.14 3.26 -23.63
CA GLN A 20 -27.38 2.64 -24.70
C GLN A 20 -26.27 3.61 -25.15
N LEU A 21 -25.02 3.34 -24.77
CA LEU A 21 -23.85 4.16 -25.11
C LEU A 21 -23.60 4.09 -26.62
N GLY A 22 -23.99 5.15 -27.34
CA GLY A 22 -23.71 5.30 -28.76
C GLY A 22 -22.34 5.91 -29.02
N GLN A 23 -21.92 5.89 -30.29
CA GLN A 23 -20.73 6.61 -30.75
C GLN A 23 -20.71 8.07 -30.22
N GLY A 24 -19.55 8.48 -29.70
CA GLY A 24 -19.33 9.82 -29.15
C GLY A 24 -19.68 9.98 -27.67
N SER A 25 -20.18 8.94 -27.00
CA SER A 25 -20.43 8.98 -25.56
C SER A 25 -19.14 8.90 -24.73
N ILE A 26 -19.18 9.52 -23.55
CA ILE A 26 -18.12 9.45 -22.54
C ILE A 26 -18.71 8.81 -21.29
N THR A 27 -18.02 7.79 -20.77
CA THR A 27 -18.32 7.13 -19.51
C THR A 27 -17.26 7.47 -18.47
N ILE A 28 -17.68 7.71 -17.24
CA ILE A 28 -16.82 8.01 -16.10
C ILE A 28 -17.17 7.04 -14.98
N ASP A 29 -16.27 6.10 -14.71
CA ASP A 29 -16.48 5.04 -13.73
C ASP A 29 -15.47 5.18 -12.58
N PRO A 30 -15.85 5.83 -11.47
CA PRO A 30 -15.02 5.82 -10.26
C PRO A 30 -15.06 4.43 -9.62
N TYR A 31 -13.91 3.93 -9.17
CA TYR A 31 -13.82 2.66 -8.46
C TYR A 31 -12.88 2.74 -7.25
N ILE A 32 -13.16 1.88 -6.28
CA ILE A 32 -12.26 1.59 -5.16
C ILE A 32 -11.70 0.20 -5.42
N GLY A 33 -10.39 0.11 -5.62
CA GLY A 33 -9.66 -1.12 -5.86
C GLY A 33 -9.17 -1.76 -4.56
N VAL A 34 -9.05 -3.09 -4.61
CA VAL A 34 -8.41 -3.89 -3.57
C VAL A 34 -7.45 -4.88 -4.24
N PRO A 35 -6.23 -5.10 -3.72
CA PRO A 35 -5.50 -4.31 -2.73
C PRO A 35 -4.51 -3.33 -3.41
N ASN A 36 -4.11 -2.27 -2.68
CA ASN A 36 -2.84 -1.57 -2.92
C ASN A 36 -1.73 -2.63 -2.93
N TRP A 37 -1.17 -2.89 -4.11
CA TRP A 37 -0.32 -4.05 -4.35
C TRP A 37 0.99 -3.94 -3.54
N ALA A 38 1.56 -2.75 -3.39
CA ALA A 38 2.78 -2.54 -2.62
C ALA A 38 2.55 -2.76 -1.11
N ASN A 39 1.51 -2.16 -0.53
CA ASN A 39 1.20 -2.37 0.88
C ASN A 39 0.77 -3.82 1.18
N SER A 40 0.01 -4.45 0.28
CA SER A 40 -0.53 -5.79 0.51
C SER A 40 0.44 -6.93 0.20
N LEU A 41 1.38 -6.75 -0.73
CA LEU A 41 2.28 -7.82 -1.18
C LEU A 41 3.72 -7.63 -0.70
N LEU A 42 4.16 -6.41 -0.41
CA LEU A 42 5.55 -6.12 -0.06
C LEU A 42 5.67 -5.69 1.39
N TYR A 43 4.97 -4.64 1.79
CA TYR A 43 5.23 -4.00 3.09
C TYR A 43 4.50 -4.66 4.26
N ASN A 44 3.44 -5.44 4.04
CA ASN A 44 2.78 -6.20 5.10
C ASN A 44 3.44 -7.58 5.38
N GLN A 45 4.62 -7.85 4.80
CA GLN A 45 5.33 -9.12 4.98
C GLN A 45 6.43 -9.06 6.05
N TYR A 46 6.57 -7.96 6.77
CA TYR A 46 7.57 -7.86 7.83
C TYR A 46 7.20 -8.77 9.01
N ASP A 47 7.99 -9.82 9.21
CA ASP A 47 7.74 -10.88 10.21
C ASP A 47 8.28 -10.54 11.61
N GLY A 48 8.95 -9.40 11.79
CA GLY A 48 9.45 -8.95 13.11
C GLY A 48 10.73 -9.63 13.59
N ASP A 49 11.41 -10.41 12.74
CA ASP A 49 12.62 -11.16 13.10
C ASP A 49 13.91 -10.32 13.13
N ASP A 50 13.86 -9.06 12.67
CA ASP A 50 15.04 -8.19 12.65
C ASP A 50 15.19 -7.45 13.99
N MET A 51 16.22 -7.83 14.76
CA MET A 51 16.40 -7.37 16.16
C MET A 51 16.56 -5.85 16.31
N ASN A 52 16.93 -5.17 15.23
CA ASN A 52 17.24 -3.73 15.24
C ASN A 52 16.08 -2.86 14.71
N VAL A 53 14.98 -3.48 14.27
CA VAL A 53 13.84 -2.79 13.68
C VAL A 53 12.67 -2.82 14.66
N GLN A 54 12.32 -1.65 15.19
CA GLN A 54 11.23 -1.45 16.13
C GLN A 54 10.04 -0.75 15.45
N ASP A 55 8.85 -0.93 16.03
CA ASP A 55 7.64 -0.19 15.66
C ASP A 55 7.33 -0.19 14.14
N TYR A 56 7.62 -1.31 13.46
CA TYR A 56 7.33 -1.41 12.03
C TYR A 56 5.82 -1.26 11.77
N GLN A 57 5.46 -0.33 10.91
CA GLN A 57 4.10 -0.07 10.50
C GLN A 57 4.02 0.22 9.00
N VAL A 58 2.97 -0.30 8.37
CA VAL A 58 2.64 0.03 6.99
C VAL A 58 1.98 1.41 6.96
N VAL A 59 2.47 2.28 6.08
CA VAL A 59 1.94 3.62 5.88
C VAL A 59 0.98 3.61 4.68
N GLY A 60 -0.23 4.11 4.90
CA GLY A 60 -1.28 4.17 3.89
C GLY A 60 -2.30 3.04 4.02
N SER A 61 -3.27 3.03 3.10
CA SER A 61 -4.38 2.07 3.11
C SER A 61 -4.05 0.82 2.29
N MET A 62 -4.76 -0.27 2.59
CA MET A 62 -4.82 -1.44 1.71
C MET A 62 -5.72 -1.22 0.48
N LEU A 63 -6.44 -0.09 0.44
CA LEU A 63 -7.32 0.28 -0.68
C LEU A 63 -6.57 1.16 -1.68
N SER A 64 -6.89 0.98 -2.95
CA SER A 64 -6.54 1.92 -4.01
C SER A 64 -7.79 2.64 -4.49
N TYR A 65 -7.62 3.86 -4.99
CA TYR A 65 -8.71 4.66 -5.54
C TYR A 65 -8.40 4.91 -7.01
N GLY A 66 -9.39 4.77 -7.86
CA GLY A 66 -9.19 4.96 -9.28
C GLY A 66 -10.43 5.40 -9.99
N GLY A 67 -10.26 5.72 -11.26
CA GLY A 67 -11.35 6.04 -12.15
C GLY A 67 -10.98 5.72 -13.57
N ARG A 68 -11.97 5.25 -14.33
CA ARG A 68 -11.87 5.05 -15.76
C ARG A 68 -12.65 6.12 -16.48
N PHE A 69 -12.03 6.68 -17.51
CA PHE A 69 -12.69 7.48 -18.52
C PHE A 69 -12.69 6.67 -19.81
N GLU A 70 -13.85 6.45 -20.40
CA GLU A 70 -13.97 5.74 -21.68
C GLU A 70 -14.72 6.60 -22.69
N TYR A 71 -14.15 6.73 -23.89
CA TYR A 71 -14.77 7.40 -25.03
C TYR A 71 -15.11 6.39 -26.13
N MET A 72 -16.38 6.34 -26.53
CA MET A 72 -16.85 5.43 -27.57
C MET A 72 -16.55 6.01 -28.97
N MET A 73 -15.55 5.47 -29.67
CA MET A 73 -15.22 5.85 -31.05
C MET A 73 -16.24 5.32 -32.07
N SER A 74 -16.93 4.24 -31.73
CA SER A 74 -18.02 3.62 -32.48
C SER A 74 -18.99 2.97 -31.48
N ASP A 75 -20.20 2.59 -31.91
CA ASP A 75 -21.24 1.98 -31.07
C ASP A 75 -20.78 0.70 -30.31
N LYS A 76 -19.64 0.13 -30.68
CA LYS A 76 -19.07 -1.09 -30.06
C LYS A 76 -17.59 -1.00 -29.71
N VAL A 77 -16.92 0.11 -30.01
CA VAL A 77 -15.48 0.26 -29.80
C VAL A 77 -15.22 1.57 -29.09
N GLY A 78 -14.61 1.47 -27.91
CA GLY A 78 -14.18 2.61 -27.10
C GLY A 78 -12.67 2.61 -26.87
N VAL A 79 -12.16 3.78 -26.50
CA VAL A 79 -10.81 3.96 -25.97
C VAL A 79 -10.94 4.54 -24.58
N GLY A 80 -10.34 3.86 -23.61
CA GLY A 80 -10.36 4.28 -22.22
C GLY A 80 -8.98 4.56 -21.65
N ALA A 81 -8.94 5.43 -20.65
CA ALA A 81 -7.79 5.68 -19.80
C ALA A 81 -8.19 5.42 -18.34
N ASP A 82 -7.32 4.71 -17.63
CA ASP A 82 -7.44 4.43 -16.21
C ASP A 82 -6.45 5.29 -15.43
N ILE A 83 -6.93 5.97 -14.39
CA ILE A 83 -6.10 6.69 -13.44
C ILE A 83 -6.26 6.01 -12.10
N ASN A 84 -5.14 5.65 -11.49
CA ASN A 84 -5.08 5.01 -10.19
C ASN A 84 -4.23 5.85 -9.23
N TYR A 85 -4.71 5.98 -8.00
CA TYR A 85 -4.04 6.63 -6.89
C TYR A 85 -3.92 5.66 -5.73
N GLU A 86 -2.69 5.46 -5.28
CA GLU A 86 -2.35 4.63 -4.14
C GLU A 86 -1.31 5.33 -3.27
N VAL A 87 -1.47 5.21 -1.95
CA VAL A 87 -0.46 5.64 -0.98
C VAL A 87 0.12 4.38 -0.37
N SER A 88 1.37 4.10 -0.71
CA SER A 88 2.11 2.95 -0.20
C SER A 88 3.40 3.39 0.47
N GLY A 89 3.79 2.64 1.49
CA GLY A 89 5.01 2.90 2.24
C GLY A 89 5.05 2.13 3.54
N PHE A 90 6.16 2.29 4.25
CA PHE A 90 6.38 1.73 5.57
C PHE A 90 7.20 2.71 6.40
N SER A 91 7.08 2.59 7.71
CA SER A 91 7.84 3.36 8.69
C SER A 91 8.27 2.39 9.78
N TYR A 92 9.50 2.57 10.24
CA TYR A 92 10.07 1.82 11.35
C TYR A 92 11.00 2.75 12.12
N LYS A 93 11.25 2.39 13.36
CA LYS A 93 12.35 2.93 14.14
C LYS A 93 13.51 1.96 14.11
N PHE A 94 14.72 2.49 14.19
CA PHE A 94 15.93 1.69 14.16
C PHE A 94 16.72 1.87 15.45
N ASP A 95 17.03 0.75 16.10
CA ASP A 95 17.91 0.74 17.26
C ASP A 95 19.36 0.51 16.80
N ASP A 96 20.25 1.42 17.18
CA ASP A 96 21.70 1.29 16.97
C ASP A 96 22.47 1.39 18.28
N ILE A 97 23.71 0.93 18.27
CA ILE A 97 24.64 1.09 19.39
C ILE A 97 25.16 2.53 19.38
N ALA A 98 25.10 3.20 20.53
CA ALA A 98 25.67 4.52 20.69
C ALA A 98 27.21 4.45 20.76
N TYR A 99 27.89 5.33 20.04
CA TYR A 99 29.34 5.44 20.03
C TYR A 99 29.81 6.78 20.63
N ASP A 100 30.96 6.76 21.31
CA ASP A 100 31.62 7.97 21.80
C ASP A 100 32.30 8.76 20.67
N ALA A 101 32.88 9.92 21.00
CA ALA A 101 33.57 10.78 20.04
C ALA A 101 34.82 10.13 19.39
N ASN A 102 35.29 9.00 19.91
CA ASN A 102 36.42 8.24 19.40
C ASN A 102 35.99 6.97 18.64
N GLY A 103 34.67 6.73 18.51
CA GLY A 103 34.11 5.57 17.81
C GLY A 103 34.06 4.27 18.63
N SER A 104 34.16 4.36 19.95
CA SER A 104 34.01 3.20 20.85
C SER A 104 32.56 3.04 21.32
N PRO A 105 32.01 1.81 21.41
CA PRO A 105 30.64 1.60 21.86
C PRO A 105 30.48 2.01 23.32
N MET A 106 29.39 2.71 23.60
CA MET A 106 29.06 3.20 24.94
C MET A 106 28.27 2.14 25.71
N PHE A 107 28.46 2.11 27.03
CA PHE A 107 27.77 1.20 27.93
C PHE A 107 26.94 1.98 28.96
N ASP A 108 25.82 1.40 29.39
CA ASP A 108 25.00 1.93 30.47
C ASP A 108 25.62 1.67 31.85
N ALA A 109 24.93 2.09 32.92
CA ALA A 109 25.39 1.89 34.29
C ALA A 109 25.44 0.42 34.75
N ASN A 110 24.79 -0.48 34.01
CA ASN A 110 24.73 -1.92 34.28
C ASN A 110 25.79 -2.71 33.47
N GLY A 111 26.48 -2.05 32.53
CA GLY A 111 27.48 -2.65 31.65
C GLY A 111 26.91 -3.21 30.35
N ASP A 112 25.65 -2.91 30.04
CA ASP A 112 25.00 -3.28 28.78
C ASP A 112 25.27 -2.21 27.70
N TYR A 113 25.20 -2.59 26.42
CA TYR A 113 25.37 -1.62 25.32
C TYR A 113 24.28 -0.53 25.41
N LEU A 114 24.72 0.74 25.31
CA LEU A 114 23.80 1.85 25.25
C LEU A 114 23.15 1.89 23.86
N ILE A 115 21.85 1.60 23.81
CA ILE A 115 21.05 1.63 22.58
C ILE A 115 20.51 3.04 22.36
N THR A 116 20.58 3.52 21.12
CA THR A 116 19.94 4.75 20.69
C THR A 116 18.93 4.44 19.58
N THR A 117 17.75 5.04 19.66
CA THR A 117 16.66 4.80 18.72
C THR A 117 16.52 5.99 17.77
N TYR A 118 16.51 5.70 16.46
CA TYR A 118 16.33 6.67 15.38
C TYR A 118 14.96 6.53 14.70
#